data_AF-A0A4R7STA9-F1
#
_entry.id   AF-A0A4R7STA9-F1
#
_cell.length_a   1.000
_cell.length_b   1.000
_cell.length_c   1.000
_cell.angle_alpha   90.00
_cell.angle_beta   90.00
_cell.angle_gamma   90.00
#
_symmetry.space_group_name_H-M   'P 1'
#
loop_
_entity.id
_entity.type
_entity.pdbx_description
1 polymer ?
#
loop_
_entity_poly.entity_id
_entity_poly.type
_entity_poly.pdbx_seq_one_letter_code
_entity_poly.pdbx_strand_id
1 'polypeptide(L)'
;MLPSSTALCSACALLIFSLIPGLHAEPRTFTSPDGRTLLAEIQSATPDMVTLKLVNGPILAVPINKFSESDQAFVAEWRKANPVTIKYDFASSYTKDKANSTKQTVNNVEITTETWLCNLKLANRSNQTLEGLKVNYEIYYSQANGPTMVTRKATGNATIPSLKHLEETAIKTTTVQLKTSKLEGGFYYADGSRSRNKDTIEGMVVKISHQGKQVYEWASSGLPKDRGAVANERK
;
A
#
# COMPACT_ATOMS: atom_id res chain seq x y z
N MET A 1 72.43 -11.47 -38.13
CA MET A 1 71.61 -10.70 -37.18
C MET A 1 70.18 -11.24 -37.23
N LEU A 2 69.74 -11.89 -36.14
CA LEU A 2 68.31 -12.10 -35.79
C LEU A 2 67.65 -10.72 -35.51
N PRO A 3 66.31 -10.58 -35.31
CA PRO A 3 65.17 -11.52 -35.38
C PRO A 3 64.01 -10.95 -36.26
N SER A 4 62.87 -11.63 -36.49
CA SER A 4 61.67 -11.44 -35.66
C SER A 4 60.52 -12.34 -36.15
N SER A 5 60.13 -13.23 -35.25
CA SER A 5 58.93 -14.05 -35.27
C SER A 5 57.77 -13.23 -34.71
N THR A 6 56.58 -13.30 -35.31
CA THR A 6 55.31 -13.15 -34.57
C THR A 6 54.31 -14.20 -35.07
N ALA A 7 54.00 -15.12 -34.17
CA ALA A 7 53.11 -16.24 -34.35
C ALA A 7 51.66 -15.86 -34.04
N LEU A 8 50.74 -16.58 -34.71
CA LEU A 8 49.31 -16.69 -34.39
C LEU A 8 49.09 -16.90 -32.88
N CYS A 9 48.14 -16.16 -32.30
CA CYS A 9 47.43 -16.57 -31.08
C CYS A 9 45.94 -16.68 -31.42
N SER A 10 45.53 -17.92 -31.63
CA SER A 10 44.15 -18.38 -31.74
C SER A 10 43.73 -19.03 -30.43
N ALA A 11 42.42 -19.03 -30.13
CA ALA A 11 41.73 -19.69 -29.02
C ALA A 11 41.87 -19.00 -27.65
N CYS A 12 40.87 -18.93 -26.77
CA CYS A 12 39.72 -19.81 -26.53
C CYS A 12 38.48 -18.99 -26.13
N ALA A 13 37.34 -19.30 -26.75
CA ALA A 13 36.02 -18.89 -26.29
C ALA A 13 35.65 -19.68 -25.02
N LEU A 14 35.62 -19.01 -23.87
CA LEU A 14 35.04 -19.55 -22.64
C LEU A 14 33.51 -19.37 -22.70
N LEU A 15 32.84 -20.39 -23.23
CA LEU A 15 31.41 -20.62 -23.06
C LEU A 15 31.13 -20.95 -21.58
N ILE A 16 30.82 -19.92 -20.78
CA ILE A 16 30.22 -20.12 -19.46
C ILE A 16 28.80 -20.63 -19.70
N PHE A 17 28.64 -21.95 -19.61
CA PHE A 17 27.35 -22.62 -19.57
C PHE A 17 26.65 -22.19 -18.29
N SER A 18 25.77 -21.20 -18.41
CA SER A 18 24.87 -20.81 -17.33
C SER A 18 23.97 -22.00 -17.01
N LEU A 19 24.24 -22.69 -15.89
CA LEU A 19 23.24 -23.53 -15.25
C LEU A 19 22.07 -22.61 -14.91
N ILE A 20 21.03 -22.65 -15.73
CA ILE A 20 19.72 -22.13 -15.38
C ILE A 20 19.15 -23.18 -14.43
N PRO A 21 19.05 -22.93 -13.11
CA PRO A 21 18.28 -23.81 -12.25
C PRO A 21 16.85 -23.81 -12.79
N GLY A 22 16.42 -24.94 -13.33
CA GLY A 22 15.01 -25.17 -13.59
C GLY A 22 14.29 -25.01 -12.26
N LEU A 23 13.41 -24.01 -12.18
CA LEU A 23 12.51 -23.71 -11.06
C LEU A 23 11.42 -24.80 -10.94
N HIS A 24 11.83 -26.06 -10.87
CA HIS A 24 10.95 -27.18 -10.57
C HIS A 24 11.05 -27.44 -9.08
N ALA A 25 9.93 -27.26 -8.38
CA ALA A 25 9.86 -27.59 -6.96
C ALA A 25 9.85 -29.11 -6.84
N GLU A 26 10.70 -29.67 -5.98
CA GLU A 26 10.72 -31.13 -5.79
C GLU A 26 9.33 -31.62 -5.33
N PRO A 27 8.82 -32.73 -5.90
CA PRO A 27 7.56 -33.31 -5.48
C PRO A 27 7.55 -33.61 -3.99
N ARG A 28 6.51 -33.17 -3.30
CA ARG A 28 6.33 -33.35 -1.85
C ARG A 28 4.99 -34.00 -1.55
N THR A 29 4.98 -34.79 -0.48
CA THR A 29 3.74 -35.31 0.09
C THR A 29 3.04 -34.22 0.90
N PHE A 30 1.88 -33.79 0.43
CA PHE A 30 0.97 -32.90 1.15
C PHE A 30 -0.05 -33.73 1.92
N THR A 31 -0.37 -33.27 3.12
CA THR A 31 -1.28 -33.94 4.04
C THR A 31 -2.47 -33.03 4.33
N SER A 32 -3.66 -33.62 4.37
CA SER A 32 -4.90 -32.96 4.76
C SER A 32 -5.17 -33.12 6.27
N PRO A 33 -6.01 -32.27 6.88
CA PRO A 33 -6.35 -32.39 8.30
C PRO A 33 -6.96 -33.74 8.71
N ASP A 34 -7.61 -34.46 7.79
CA ASP A 34 -8.17 -35.80 7.97
C ASP A 34 -7.14 -36.93 7.73
N GLY A 35 -5.87 -36.59 7.50
CA GLY A 35 -4.76 -37.53 7.36
C GLY A 35 -4.58 -38.13 5.96
N ARG A 36 -5.38 -37.72 4.97
CA ARG A 36 -5.17 -38.14 3.58
C ARG A 36 -3.96 -37.43 3.00
N THR A 37 -3.21 -38.13 2.16
CA THR A 37 -1.97 -37.61 1.56
C THR A 37 -2.04 -37.60 0.04
N LEU A 38 -1.27 -36.71 -0.59
CA LEU A 38 -1.06 -36.67 -2.04
C LEU A 38 0.36 -36.24 -2.35
N LEU A 39 0.96 -36.83 -3.38
CA LEU A 39 2.31 -36.48 -3.85
C LEU A 39 2.20 -35.53 -5.04
N ALA A 40 2.68 -34.30 -4.89
CA ALA A 40 2.58 -33.27 -5.92
C ALA A 40 3.71 -32.24 -5.86
N GLU A 41 3.89 -31.52 -6.97
CA GLU A 41 4.75 -30.34 -7.09
C GLU A 41 3.90 -29.06 -7.01
N ILE A 42 4.36 -28.04 -6.27
CA ILE A 42 3.72 -26.72 -6.27
C ILE A 42 4.06 -26.00 -7.58
N GLN A 43 3.03 -25.68 -8.36
CA GLN A 43 3.20 -24.82 -9.54
C GLN A 43 3.01 -23.34 -9.21
N SER A 44 2.04 -23.04 -8.35
CA SER A 44 1.79 -21.67 -7.88
C SER A 44 1.07 -21.70 -6.54
N ALA A 45 1.24 -20.65 -5.74
CA ALA A 45 0.55 -20.52 -4.48
C ALA A 45 0.20 -19.05 -4.20
N THR A 46 -1.01 -18.84 -3.71
CA THR A 46 -1.53 -17.58 -3.16
C THR A 46 -1.82 -17.77 -1.68
N PRO A 47 -2.17 -16.71 -0.92
CA PRO A 47 -2.61 -16.87 0.46
C PRO A 47 -3.80 -17.84 0.62
N ASP A 48 -4.68 -17.94 -0.37
CA ASP A 48 -5.92 -18.71 -0.23
C ASP A 48 -5.90 -20.07 -0.94
N MET A 49 -5.11 -20.21 -2.01
CA MET A 49 -5.12 -21.37 -2.92
C MET A 49 -3.71 -21.83 -3.29
N VAL A 50 -3.53 -23.14 -3.41
CA VAL A 50 -2.32 -23.79 -3.92
C VAL A 50 -2.66 -24.55 -5.19
N THR A 51 -1.94 -24.28 -6.27
CA THR A 51 -2.03 -25.05 -7.51
C THR A 51 -0.93 -26.09 -7.54
N LEU A 52 -1.32 -27.35 -7.56
CA LEU A 52 -0.46 -28.52 -7.46
C LEU A 52 -0.51 -29.33 -8.75
N LYS A 53 0.64 -29.81 -9.21
CA LYS A 53 0.74 -30.83 -10.28
C LYS A 53 1.05 -32.17 -9.63
N LEU A 54 0.13 -33.13 -9.74
CA LEU A 54 0.38 -34.48 -9.25
C LEU A 54 1.45 -35.15 -10.12
N VAL A 55 2.34 -35.95 -9.52
CA VAL A 55 3.50 -36.57 -10.20
C VAL A 55 3.11 -37.34 -11.47
N ASN A 56 1.93 -37.96 -11.48
CA ASN A 56 1.37 -38.69 -12.63
C ASN A 56 -0.09 -38.31 -12.91
N GLY A 57 -0.49 -37.07 -12.60
CA GLY A 57 -1.90 -36.70 -12.56
C GLY A 57 -2.21 -35.31 -13.08
N PRO A 58 -3.50 -34.91 -12.97
CA PRO A 58 -3.93 -33.58 -13.38
C PRO A 58 -3.33 -32.49 -12.48
N ILE A 59 -3.46 -31.25 -12.93
CA ILE A 59 -3.22 -30.06 -12.12
C ILE A 59 -4.49 -29.78 -11.30
N LEU A 60 -4.34 -29.54 -10.00
CA LEU A 60 -5.44 -29.24 -9.08
C LEU A 60 -5.19 -27.94 -8.33
N ALA A 61 -6.21 -27.09 -8.23
CA ALA A 61 -6.19 -25.93 -7.35
C ALA A 61 -6.95 -26.28 -6.06
N VAL A 62 -6.25 -26.23 -4.92
CA VAL A 62 -6.77 -26.65 -3.62
C VAL A 62 -6.68 -25.48 -2.62
N PRO A 63 -7.74 -25.19 -1.85
CA PRO A 63 -7.67 -24.17 -0.80
C PRO A 63 -6.60 -24.48 0.24
N ILE A 64 -5.84 -23.47 0.67
CA ILE A 64 -4.72 -23.65 1.62
C ILE A 64 -5.16 -24.31 2.93
N ASN A 65 -6.40 -24.04 3.37
CA ASN A 65 -6.98 -24.55 4.61
C ASN A 65 -7.35 -26.05 4.53
N LYS A 66 -7.19 -26.69 3.37
CA LYS A 66 -7.34 -28.14 3.20
C LYS A 66 -6.04 -28.91 3.45
N PHE A 67 -4.95 -28.21 3.76
CA PHE A 67 -3.67 -28.82 4.12
C PHE A 67 -3.44 -28.76 5.63
N SER A 68 -2.56 -29.63 6.14
CA SER A 68 -2.07 -29.63 7.50
C SER A 68 -1.35 -28.32 7.83
N GLU A 69 -1.29 -27.91 9.10
CA GLU A 69 -0.59 -26.68 9.50
C GLU A 69 0.89 -26.67 9.07
N SER A 70 1.55 -27.84 9.11
CA SER A 70 2.93 -28.01 8.63
C SER A 70 3.06 -27.72 7.14
N ASP A 71 2.13 -28.22 6.33
CA ASP A 71 2.14 -27.98 4.90
C ASP A 71 1.71 -26.54 4.54
N GLN A 72 0.81 -25.94 5.32
CA GLN A 72 0.47 -24.52 5.18
C GLN A 72 1.70 -23.63 5.44
N ALA A 73 2.50 -23.94 6.46
CA ALA A 73 3.75 -23.24 6.76
C ALA A 73 4.78 -23.42 5.63
N PHE A 74 4.93 -24.64 5.12
CA PHE A 74 5.80 -24.91 3.98
C PHE A 74 5.39 -24.11 2.73
N VAL A 75 4.09 -24.08 2.39
CA VAL A 75 3.60 -23.29 1.26
C VAL A 75 3.86 -21.79 1.47
N ALA A 76 3.72 -21.30 2.70
CA ALA A 76 4.03 -19.90 3.02
C ALA A 76 5.53 -19.57 2.80
N GLU A 77 6.44 -20.48 3.15
CA GLU A 77 7.88 -20.33 2.85
C GLU A 77 8.17 -20.43 1.35
N TRP A 78 7.54 -21.39 0.67
CA TRP A 78 7.66 -21.55 -0.78
C TRP A 78 7.23 -20.29 -1.53
N ARG A 79 6.15 -19.62 -1.09
CA ARG A 79 5.69 -18.33 -1.66
C ARG A 79 6.73 -17.21 -1.52
N LYS A 80 7.53 -17.20 -0.45
CA LYS A 80 8.60 -16.21 -0.27
C LYS A 80 9.72 -16.42 -1.28
N ALA A 81 10.05 -17.68 -1.58
CA ALA A 81 11.06 -18.05 -2.58
C ALA A 81 10.53 -17.93 -4.03
N ASN A 82 9.22 -18.03 -4.22
CA ASN A 82 8.55 -18.01 -5.53
C ASN A 82 7.48 -16.90 -5.58
N PRO A 83 7.89 -15.62 -5.61
CA PRO A 83 6.96 -14.50 -5.59
C PRO A 83 6.09 -14.48 -6.86
N VAL A 84 4.77 -14.48 -6.68
CA VAL A 84 3.83 -14.30 -7.78
C VAL A 84 3.87 -12.85 -8.26
N THR A 85 3.76 -12.64 -9.58
CA THR A 85 3.60 -11.30 -10.13
C THR A 85 2.21 -10.76 -9.76
N ILE A 86 2.18 -9.69 -8.97
CA ILE A 86 0.95 -9.05 -8.52
C ILE A 86 0.63 -7.85 -9.41
N LYS A 87 -0.56 -7.87 -10.04
CA LYS A 87 -1.12 -6.68 -10.70
C LYS A 87 -1.94 -5.91 -9.67
N TYR A 88 -1.33 -4.91 -9.05
CA TYR A 88 -2.00 -4.08 -8.05
C TYR A 88 -3.10 -3.25 -8.69
N ASP A 89 -4.29 -3.29 -8.08
CA ASP A 89 -5.40 -2.40 -8.36
C ASP A 89 -6.09 -2.11 -7.03
N PHE A 90 -6.16 -0.83 -6.69
CA PHE A 90 -6.77 -0.36 -5.45
C PHE A 90 -7.76 0.75 -5.76
N ALA A 91 -8.81 0.83 -4.95
CA ALA A 91 -9.64 2.02 -4.88
C ALA A 91 -9.54 2.62 -3.49
N SER A 92 -9.31 3.92 -3.43
CA SER A 92 -9.26 4.67 -2.18
C SER A 92 -10.26 5.81 -2.19
N SER A 93 -10.89 6.01 -1.05
CA SER A 93 -11.74 7.17 -0.79
C SER A 93 -11.67 7.50 0.70
N TYR A 94 -12.28 8.61 1.10
CA TYR A 94 -12.36 8.93 2.51
C TYR A 94 -13.67 9.65 2.81
N THR A 95 -14.14 9.49 4.04
CA THR A 95 -15.25 10.28 4.60
C THR A 95 -14.74 11.14 5.76
N LYS A 96 -15.47 12.20 6.07
CA LYS A 96 -15.16 13.12 7.18
C LYS A 96 -16.27 12.97 8.22
N ASP A 97 -15.90 12.59 9.42
CA ASP A 97 -16.83 12.40 10.53
C ASP A 97 -16.46 13.36 11.67
N LYS A 98 -17.43 14.16 12.11
CA LYS A 98 -17.22 15.09 13.22
C LYS A 98 -17.27 14.30 14.53
N ALA A 99 -16.14 14.22 15.22
CA ALA A 99 -16.01 13.51 16.48
C ALA A 99 -16.47 14.37 17.68
N ASN A 100 -16.18 15.67 17.66
CA ASN A 100 -16.57 16.59 18.72
C ASN A 100 -16.69 18.02 18.20
N SER A 101 -17.46 18.87 18.90
CA SER A 101 -17.56 20.30 18.66
C SER A 101 -17.72 21.04 19.99
N THR A 102 -16.88 22.04 20.22
CA THR A 102 -16.98 22.96 21.35
C THR A 102 -17.12 24.38 20.84
N LYS A 103 -17.84 25.20 21.60
CA LYS A 103 -18.14 26.58 21.24
C LYS A 103 -17.88 27.47 22.44
N GLN A 104 -17.20 28.57 22.22
CA GLN A 104 -16.92 29.58 23.25
C GLN A 104 -16.94 30.97 22.63
N THR A 105 -17.27 31.97 23.42
CA THR A 105 -17.23 33.38 23.01
C THR A 105 -16.16 34.08 23.82
N VAL A 106 -15.21 34.71 23.14
CA VAL A 106 -14.12 35.47 23.76
C VAL A 106 -14.01 36.80 23.03
N ASN A 107 -14.09 37.93 23.76
CA ASN A 107 -13.94 39.28 23.21
C ASN A 107 -14.77 39.55 21.94
N ASN A 108 -16.09 39.25 21.99
CA ASN A 108 -17.03 39.41 20.87
C ASN A 108 -16.71 38.55 19.64
N VAL A 109 -15.87 37.53 19.80
CA VAL A 109 -15.56 36.52 18.79
C VAL A 109 -16.09 35.18 19.27
N GLU A 110 -17.00 34.61 18.49
CA GLU A 110 -17.45 33.24 18.62
C GLU A 110 -16.42 32.30 18.00
N ILE A 111 -15.82 31.43 18.82
CA ILE A 111 -14.85 30.43 18.42
C ILE A 111 -15.49 29.05 18.55
N THR A 112 -15.67 28.37 17.42
CA THR A 112 -16.07 26.96 17.38
C THR A 112 -14.84 26.11 17.07
N THR A 113 -14.52 25.14 17.93
CA THR A 113 -13.46 24.15 17.69
C THR A 113 -14.11 22.80 17.41
N GLU A 114 -13.83 22.23 16.25
CA GLU A 114 -14.36 20.93 15.82
C GLU A 114 -13.23 19.92 15.69
N THR A 115 -13.41 18.73 16.25
CA THR A 115 -12.51 17.60 16.05
C THR A 115 -13.09 16.70 14.98
N TRP A 116 -12.33 16.45 13.92
CA TRP A 116 -12.72 15.66 12.76
C TRP A 116 -11.88 14.40 12.64
N LEU A 117 -12.52 13.29 12.32
CA LEU A 117 -11.91 12.01 11.95
C LEU A 117 -12.06 11.83 10.43
N CYS A 118 -10.98 11.47 9.74
CA CYS A 118 -11.05 11.13 8.32
C CYS A 118 -11.02 9.60 8.18
N ASN A 119 -12.13 8.97 7.85
CA ASN A 119 -12.16 7.52 7.68
C ASN A 119 -11.69 7.16 6.27
N LEU A 120 -10.48 6.62 6.16
CA LEU A 120 -9.92 6.14 4.90
C LEU A 120 -10.53 4.79 4.53
N LYS A 121 -11.16 4.70 3.37
CA LYS A 121 -11.63 3.44 2.79
C LYS A 121 -10.64 2.97 1.74
N LEU A 122 -10.23 1.72 1.85
CA LEU A 122 -9.35 1.07 0.90
C LEU A 122 -9.97 -0.24 0.44
N ALA A 123 -10.17 -0.38 -0.87
CA ALA A 123 -10.64 -1.62 -1.48
C ALA A 123 -9.54 -2.24 -2.35
N ASN A 124 -9.40 -3.57 -2.24
CA ASN A 124 -8.53 -4.34 -3.13
C ASN A 124 -9.32 -4.79 -4.36
N ARG A 125 -8.93 -4.25 -5.52
CA ARG A 125 -9.50 -4.62 -6.83
C ARG A 125 -8.60 -5.57 -7.62
N SER A 126 -7.40 -5.85 -7.12
CA SER A 126 -6.53 -6.87 -7.70
C SER A 126 -7.16 -8.25 -7.56
N ASN A 127 -6.79 -9.19 -8.43
CA ASN A 127 -7.32 -10.56 -8.44
C ASN A 127 -6.66 -11.50 -7.41
N GLN A 128 -5.98 -10.96 -6.40
CA GLN A 128 -5.24 -11.72 -5.40
C GLN A 128 -5.44 -11.12 -4.01
N THR A 129 -5.33 -11.96 -2.99
CA THR A 129 -5.26 -11.53 -1.60
C THR A 129 -3.89 -10.92 -1.32
N LEU A 130 -3.90 -9.74 -0.69
CA LEU A 130 -2.70 -8.98 -0.38
C LEU A 130 -2.45 -9.03 1.12
N GLU A 131 -1.25 -9.44 1.53
CA GLU A 131 -0.87 -9.60 2.94
C GLU A 131 0.17 -8.55 3.33
N GLY A 132 0.11 -8.02 4.55
CA GLY A 132 1.13 -7.11 5.08
C GLY A 132 1.24 -5.78 4.34
N LEU A 133 0.10 -5.20 3.92
CA LEU A 133 0.08 -3.87 3.31
C LEU A 133 0.40 -2.81 4.37
N LYS A 134 1.28 -1.87 4.02
CA LYS A 134 1.57 -0.68 4.83
C LYS A 134 0.93 0.53 4.17
N VAL A 135 0.07 1.21 4.89
CA VAL A 135 -0.64 2.41 4.43
C VAL A 135 -0.08 3.61 5.16
N ASN A 136 0.42 4.59 4.42
CA ASN A 136 0.78 5.91 4.94
C ASN A 136 -0.23 6.92 4.42
N TYR A 137 -0.72 7.80 5.28
CA TYR A 137 -1.68 8.83 4.91
C TYR A 137 -1.24 10.20 5.38
N GLU A 138 -1.63 11.22 4.61
CA GLU A 138 -1.44 12.64 4.92
C GLU A 138 -2.79 13.35 4.75
N ILE A 139 -3.30 13.97 5.80
CA ILE A 139 -4.53 14.77 5.80
C ILE A 139 -4.13 16.22 5.66
N TYR A 140 -4.57 16.88 4.59
CA TYR A 140 -4.31 18.29 4.34
C TYR A 140 -5.50 19.13 4.82
N TYR A 141 -5.20 20.22 5.53
CA TYR A 141 -6.22 21.16 6.00
C TYR A 141 -5.68 22.59 5.97
N SER A 142 -6.55 23.54 5.64
CA SER A 142 -6.26 24.97 5.73
C SER A 142 -6.58 25.47 7.13
N GLN A 143 -5.67 26.29 7.67
CA GLN A 143 -5.83 26.93 8.97
C GLN A 143 -5.63 28.43 8.85
N ALA A 144 -6.48 29.20 9.52
CA ALA A 144 -6.34 30.65 9.56
C ALA A 144 -5.09 31.07 10.34
N ASN A 145 -4.30 31.98 9.76
CA ASN A 145 -3.16 32.64 10.36
C ASN A 145 -3.28 34.16 10.08
N GLY A 146 -3.98 34.86 10.97
CA GLY A 146 -4.36 36.26 10.75
C GLY A 146 -5.25 36.39 9.50
N PRO A 147 -4.91 37.27 8.54
CA PRO A 147 -5.68 37.44 7.30
C PRO A 147 -5.42 36.35 6.25
N THR A 148 -4.45 35.47 6.48
CA THR A 148 -4.01 34.45 5.51
C THR A 148 -4.47 33.05 5.91
N MET A 149 -4.60 32.15 4.93
CA MET A 149 -4.79 30.73 5.16
C MET A 149 -3.47 30.00 4.91
N VAL A 150 -3.05 29.16 5.84
CA VAL A 150 -1.88 28.31 5.70
C VAL A 150 -2.30 26.85 5.62
N THR A 151 -1.75 26.12 4.66
CA THR A 151 -1.96 24.68 4.55
C THR A 151 -1.10 23.95 5.57
N ARG A 152 -1.73 23.10 6.37
CA ARG A 152 -1.10 22.19 7.33
C ARG A 152 -1.36 20.75 6.92
N LYS A 153 -0.59 19.83 7.48
CA LYS A 153 -0.80 18.40 7.30
C LYS A 153 -0.70 17.63 8.61
N ALA A 154 -1.55 16.62 8.76
CA ALA A 154 -1.46 15.59 9.79
C ALA A 154 -1.13 14.27 9.11
N THR A 155 -0.17 13.52 9.64
CA THR A 155 0.29 12.27 9.04
C THR A 155 -0.01 11.09 9.96
N GLY A 156 -0.06 9.90 9.37
CA GLY A 156 -0.13 8.66 10.13
C GLY A 156 0.08 7.45 9.24
N ASN A 157 0.09 6.28 9.87
CA ASN A 157 0.26 5.02 9.18
C ASN A 157 -0.65 3.94 9.78
N ALA A 158 -0.89 2.90 9.01
CA ALA A 158 -1.62 1.71 9.42
C ALA A 158 -1.06 0.48 8.68
N THR A 159 -1.19 -0.69 9.30
CA THR A 159 -0.87 -1.97 8.68
C THR A 159 -2.17 -2.74 8.46
N ILE A 160 -2.38 -3.25 7.24
CA ILE A 160 -3.48 -4.16 6.94
C ILE A 160 -2.88 -5.57 6.84
N PRO A 161 -3.21 -6.49 7.77
CA PRO A 161 -2.63 -7.83 7.78
C PRO A 161 -2.97 -8.64 6.53
N SER A 162 -4.21 -8.57 6.07
CA SER A 162 -4.71 -9.25 4.88
C SER A 162 -5.87 -8.46 4.28
N LEU A 163 -5.96 -8.41 2.95
CA LEU A 163 -7.04 -7.79 2.20
C LEU A 163 -7.35 -8.63 0.97
N LYS A 164 -8.47 -9.36 1.00
CA LYS A 164 -8.88 -10.30 -0.07
C LYS A 164 -9.31 -9.57 -1.33
N HIS A 165 -9.40 -10.30 -2.43
CA HIS A 165 -9.99 -9.80 -3.67
C HIS A 165 -11.41 -9.25 -3.41
N LEU A 166 -11.68 -8.03 -3.87
CA LEU A 166 -12.93 -7.28 -3.70
C LEU A 166 -13.28 -6.93 -2.25
N GLU A 167 -12.37 -7.14 -1.30
CA GLU A 167 -12.57 -6.72 0.08
C GLU A 167 -12.28 -5.23 0.25
N GLU A 168 -13.07 -4.58 1.09
CA GLU A 168 -12.89 -3.19 1.52
C GLU A 168 -12.60 -3.15 3.03
N THR A 169 -11.68 -2.29 3.43
CA THR A 169 -11.39 -2.01 4.84
C THR A 169 -11.41 -0.51 5.11
N ALA A 170 -11.83 -0.14 6.33
CA ALA A 170 -11.86 1.23 6.80
C ALA A 170 -10.75 1.44 7.86
N ILE A 171 -9.87 2.39 7.60
CA ILE A 171 -8.78 2.80 8.49
C ILE A 171 -9.20 4.11 9.16
N LYS A 172 -9.29 4.08 10.49
CA LYS A 172 -9.48 5.29 11.29
C LYS A 172 -8.16 6.05 11.34
N THR A 173 -8.15 7.29 10.84
CA THR A 173 -6.95 8.13 10.87
C THR A 173 -6.77 8.84 12.21
N THR A 174 -5.66 9.56 12.34
CA THR A 174 -5.53 10.62 13.34
C THR A 174 -6.61 11.68 13.16
N THR A 175 -7.00 12.30 14.28
CA THR A 175 -7.99 13.39 14.30
C THR A 175 -7.34 14.73 13.96
N VAL A 176 -8.09 15.60 13.29
CA VAL A 176 -7.70 16.98 12.98
C VAL A 176 -8.62 17.94 13.72
N GLN A 177 -8.05 18.96 14.37
CA GLN A 177 -8.82 20.04 14.99
C GLN A 177 -8.94 21.22 14.03
N LEU A 178 -10.17 21.64 13.74
CA LEU A 178 -10.48 22.78 12.90
C LEU A 178 -11.14 23.87 13.75
N LYS A 179 -10.74 25.12 13.55
CA LYS A 179 -11.35 26.28 14.21
C LYS A 179 -12.15 27.11 13.23
N THR A 180 -13.32 27.55 13.68
CA THR A 180 -14.08 28.62 13.02
C THR A 180 -14.16 29.78 13.99
N SER A 181 -13.69 30.96 13.58
CA SER A 181 -13.93 32.21 14.30
C SER A 181 -14.96 33.05 13.55
N LYS A 182 -15.89 33.63 14.29
CA LYS A 182 -16.91 34.55 13.77
C LYS A 182 -17.01 35.75 14.70
N LEU A 183 -16.78 36.93 14.15
CA LEU A 183 -16.95 38.19 14.85
C LEU A 183 -18.44 38.52 14.99
N GLU A 184 -18.83 39.05 16.14
CA GLU A 184 -20.19 39.50 16.40
C GLU A 184 -20.62 40.64 15.46
N GLY A 185 -21.91 40.74 15.17
CA GLY A 185 -22.44 41.78 14.29
C GLY A 185 -22.17 43.17 14.83
N GLY A 186 -21.73 44.10 13.98
CA GLY A 186 -21.39 45.47 14.36
C GLY A 186 -19.91 45.70 14.68
N PHE A 187 -19.09 44.64 14.71
CA PHE A 187 -17.64 44.75 14.88
C PHE A 187 -16.90 44.46 13.57
N TYR A 188 -15.71 45.07 13.40
CA TYR A 188 -14.79 44.80 12.30
C TYR A 188 -13.35 44.77 12.84
N TYR A 189 -12.47 44.04 12.16
CA TYR A 189 -11.04 44.06 12.49
C TYR A 189 -10.35 45.26 11.80
N ALA A 190 -9.60 46.05 12.56
CA ALA A 190 -8.84 47.19 12.03
C ALA A 190 -7.67 46.77 11.11
N ASP A 191 -7.22 45.51 11.20
CA ASP A 191 -6.14 44.93 10.40
C ASP A 191 -6.61 44.38 9.03
N GLY A 192 -7.90 44.50 8.70
CA GLY A 192 -8.50 43.98 7.47
C GLY A 192 -8.78 42.48 7.47
N SER A 193 -8.61 41.80 8.60
CA SER A 193 -8.98 40.39 8.76
C SER A 193 -10.49 40.18 8.52
N ARG A 194 -10.84 38.98 8.02
CA ARG A 194 -12.23 38.64 7.71
C ARG A 194 -13.04 38.49 9.00
N SER A 195 -14.30 38.97 8.98
CA SER A 195 -15.26 38.78 10.08
C SER A 195 -15.60 37.32 10.35
N ARG A 196 -15.25 36.41 9.43
CA ARG A 196 -15.31 34.96 9.61
C ARG A 196 -14.11 34.27 9.00
N ASN A 197 -13.41 33.48 9.80
CA ASN A 197 -12.39 32.54 9.35
C ASN A 197 -12.83 31.12 9.66
N LYS A 198 -12.62 30.19 8.72
CA LYS A 198 -13.03 28.80 8.85
C LYS A 198 -11.93 27.88 8.32
N ASP A 199 -11.32 27.13 9.23
CA ASP A 199 -10.42 26.05 8.88
C ASP A 199 -11.19 24.95 8.11
N THR A 200 -10.56 24.33 7.12
CA THR A 200 -11.20 23.35 6.25
C THR A 200 -10.27 22.17 5.97
N ILE A 201 -10.78 20.94 6.02
CA ILE A 201 -10.06 19.78 5.48
C ILE A 201 -10.09 19.85 3.96
N GLU A 202 -8.94 20.07 3.36
CA GLU A 202 -8.74 20.16 1.91
C GLU A 202 -8.79 18.77 1.28
N GLY A 203 -8.18 17.76 1.93
CA GLY A 203 -8.02 16.47 1.29
C GLY A 203 -7.20 15.45 2.06
N MET A 204 -6.93 14.33 1.38
CA MET A 204 -6.06 13.27 1.87
C MET A 204 -5.19 12.71 0.74
N VAL A 205 -3.94 12.43 1.04
CA VAL A 205 -3.02 11.63 0.21
C VAL A 205 -2.78 10.29 0.91
N VAL A 206 -2.76 9.21 0.15
CA VAL A 206 -2.57 7.84 0.64
C VAL A 206 -1.51 7.16 -0.22
N LYS A 207 -0.51 6.59 0.43
CA LYS A 207 0.57 5.82 -0.19
C LYS A 207 0.56 4.41 0.40
N ILE A 208 0.51 3.40 -0.47
CA ILE A 208 0.49 2.00 -0.07
C ILE A 208 1.80 1.35 -0.49
N SER A 209 2.43 0.67 0.46
CA SER A 209 3.61 -0.14 0.24
C SER A 209 3.34 -1.61 0.53
N HIS A 210 3.85 -2.47 -0.33
CA HIS A 210 3.80 -3.93 -0.17
C HIS A 210 5.21 -4.48 -0.37
N GLN A 211 5.66 -5.37 0.51
CA GLN A 211 7.03 -5.94 0.49
C GLN A 211 8.14 -4.88 0.40
N GLY A 212 7.96 -3.73 1.06
CA GLY A 212 8.94 -2.64 1.09
C GLY A 212 8.91 -1.69 -0.12
N LYS A 213 8.11 -1.97 -1.16
CA LYS A 213 7.97 -1.12 -2.35
C LYS A 213 6.65 -0.35 -2.32
N GLN A 214 6.66 0.94 -2.68
CA GLN A 214 5.42 1.69 -2.95
C GLN A 214 4.75 1.13 -4.21
N VAL A 215 3.52 0.69 -4.08
CA VAL A 215 2.75 0.04 -5.15
C VAL A 215 1.55 0.85 -5.60
N TYR A 216 1.11 1.82 -4.80
CA TYR A 216 -0.04 2.66 -5.11
C TYR A 216 0.03 4.00 -4.41
N GLU A 217 -0.48 5.02 -5.09
CA GLU A 217 -0.63 6.37 -4.56
C GLU A 217 -1.98 6.95 -5.01
N TRP A 218 -2.70 7.52 -4.06
CA TRP A 218 -3.96 8.20 -4.30
C TRP A 218 -3.97 9.54 -3.58
N ALA A 219 -4.56 10.53 -4.24
CA ALA A 219 -4.78 11.85 -3.67
C ALA A 219 -6.22 12.26 -3.99
N SER A 220 -6.90 12.83 -3.00
CA SER A 220 -8.18 13.50 -3.24
C SER A 220 -8.02 14.65 -4.23
N SER A 221 -9.12 15.06 -4.86
CA SER A 221 -9.13 16.17 -5.82
C SER A 221 -8.46 17.42 -5.25
N GLY A 222 -7.67 18.11 -6.07
CA GLY A 222 -7.02 19.37 -5.71
C GLY A 222 -5.71 19.24 -4.91
N LEU A 223 -5.30 18.03 -4.52
CA LEU A 223 -4.01 17.82 -3.86
C LEU A 223 -2.90 17.39 -4.83
N PRO A 224 -1.65 17.79 -4.57
CA PRO A 224 -0.50 17.33 -5.36
C PRO A 224 -0.34 15.81 -5.18
N LYS A 225 -0.20 15.10 -6.31
CA LYS A 225 0.33 13.75 -6.33
C LYS A 225 1.85 13.86 -6.40
N ASP A 226 2.58 13.11 -5.59
CA ASP A 226 4.00 12.91 -5.86
C ASP A 226 4.08 12.17 -7.18
N ARG A 227 4.55 12.84 -8.24
CA ARG A 227 5.01 12.12 -9.43
C ARG A 227 6.28 11.42 -9.01
N GLY A 228 6.14 10.21 -8.46
CA GLY A 228 7.27 9.35 -8.17
C GLY A 228 8.22 9.35 -9.36
N ALA A 229 9.50 9.59 -9.09
CA ALA A 229 10.57 9.50 -10.06
C ALA A 229 10.47 8.16 -10.79
N VAL A 230 9.91 8.19 -12.00
CA VAL A 230 10.08 7.12 -12.95
C VAL A 230 11.55 7.19 -13.33
N ALA A 231 12.36 6.30 -12.76
CA ALA A 231 13.71 6.03 -13.26
C ALA A 231 13.57 5.66 -14.73
N ASN A 232 13.79 6.65 -15.58
CA ASN A 232 13.79 6.51 -17.02
C ASN A 232 15.18 5.98 -17.38
N GLU A 233 15.43 4.69 -17.15
CA GLU A 233 16.53 4.00 -17.83
C GLU A 233 16.14 3.89 -19.30
N ARG A 234 16.45 4.95 -20.06
CA ARG A 234 16.58 4.83 -21.50
C ARG A 234 17.87 4.08 -21.79
N LYS A 235 17.71 2.94 -22.45
CA LYS A 235 18.74 2.22 -23.19
C LYS A 235 19.52 3.14 -24.12
#